data_AF-A0A9Y4MUR4-F1
#
_entry.id   AF-A0A9Y4MUR4-F1
#
_cell.length_a   1.000
_cell.length_b   1.000
_cell.length_c   1.000
_cell.angle_alpha   90.00
_cell.angle_beta   90.00
_cell.angle_gamma   90.00
#
_symmetry.space_group_name_H-M   'P 1'
#
loop_
_entity.id
_entity.type
_entity.pdbx_description
1 polymer ?
#
loop_
_entity_poly.entity_id
_entity_poly.type
_entity_poly.pdbx_seq_one_letter_code
_entity_poly.pdbx_strand_id
1 'polypeptide(L)'
;MPAGHNFSTVPIMLQMCVMICLLSAVVSQSTNSSSKKGRNITIHSSQLVCSLPGPAGPAGYPGASGSPGAMGPMGPPGKDGPDGQDGEKGEKGDRGDPGRTGNPGKPGVKGREGVIGKAGPRGLKGLRGTPGVAGKQGTKGEVGDMGQQGAPGGCNCGSTARSAFSVAVTKSYPKERMPIRFSRILLNEGNHYNTTSGKFVCAIPGVYYFTYDITLANKHLAIGLVHNGQYKIKTFDANTGNHDVASGSTVLQLQQADQVWLQIFYSEQNGLFFDPFWTDSTFTGFLIYADQDFLNEADKKANAQADS
;
A
#
# COMPACT_ATOMS: atom_id res chain seq x y z
N MET A 1 -30.86 89.75 53.56
CA MET A 1 -31.49 88.67 52.77
C MET A 1 -30.82 88.62 51.41
N PRO A 2 -30.24 87.49 51.01
CA PRO A 2 -30.15 87.12 49.61
C PRO A 2 -30.90 85.79 49.35
N ALA A 3 -31.58 85.73 48.22
CA ALA A 3 -32.36 84.58 47.77
C ALA A 3 -31.42 83.47 47.28
N GLY A 4 -31.62 82.25 47.80
CA GLY A 4 -30.94 81.05 47.35
C GLY A 4 -31.52 80.53 46.03
N HIS A 5 -30.64 80.36 45.04
CA HIS A 5 -30.89 79.62 43.80
C HIS A 5 -31.04 78.12 44.09
N ASN A 6 -32.09 77.48 43.58
CA ASN A 6 -32.17 76.02 43.44
C ASN A 6 -32.00 75.65 41.96
N PHE A 7 -30.78 75.33 41.56
CA PHE A 7 -30.51 74.65 40.29
C PHE A 7 -30.73 73.15 40.48
N SER A 8 -31.75 72.60 39.82
CA SER A 8 -32.02 71.16 39.81
C SER A 8 -30.90 70.44 39.05
N THR A 9 -30.17 69.57 39.75
CA THR A 9 -29.06 68.73 39.24
C THR A 9 -29.54 67.45 38.55
N VAL A 10 -30.84 67.16 38.63
CA VAL A 10 -31.48 65.95 38.10
C VAL A 10 -31.46 65.85 36.57
N PRO A 11 -31.76 66.90 35.78
CA PRO A 11 -31.77 66.78 34.32
C PRO A 11 -30.36 66.60 33.73
N ILE A 12 -29.34 67.19 34.36
CA ILE A 12 -27.95 67.12 33.89
C ILE A 12 -27.38 65.70 34.06
N MET A 13 -27.68 65.04 35.19
CA MET A 13 -27.26 63.65 35.43
C MET A 13 -27.95 62.66 34.48
N LEU A 14 -29.24 62.87 34.19
CA LEU A 14 -29.97 62.02 33.25
C LEU A 14 -29.45 62.15 31.82
N GLN A 15 -29.12 63.38 31.41
CA GLN A 15 -28.61 63.68 30.06
C GLN A 15 -27.18 63.16 29.85
N MET A 16 -26.34 63.16 30.90
CA MET A 16 -25.02 62.54 30.87
C MET A 16 -25.09 61.01 30.80
N CYS A 17 -26.01 60.36 31.53
CA CYS A 17 -26.22 58.91 31.44
C CYS A 17 -26.68 58.48 30.04
N VAL A 18 -27.59 59.23 29.40
CA VAL A 18 -28.08 58.91 28.05
C VAL A 18 -26.97 59.02 27.00
N MET A 19 -26.09 60.03 27.11
CA MET A 19 -24.93 60.18 26.21
C MET A 19 -23.89 59.06 26.40
N ILE A 20 -23.64 58.62 27.63
CA ILE A 20 -22.71 57.51 27.91
C ILE A 20 -23.26 56.18 27.36
N CYS A 21 -24.58 55.95 27.44
CA CYS A 21 -25.23 54.77 26.87
C CYS A 21 -25.26 54.78 25.34
N LEU A 22 -25.36 55.95 24.70
CA LEU A 22 -25.31 56.07 23.24
C LEU A 22 -23.89 55.86 22.69
N LEU A 23 -22.85 56.31 23.42
CA LEU A 23 -21.45 56.11 23.03
C LEU A 23 -21.01 54.63 23.12
N SER A 24 -21.50 53.87 24.09
CA SER A 24 -21.21 52.42 24.20
C SER A 24 -21.92 51.58 23.12
N ALA A 25 -23.07 52.04 22.63
CA ALA A 25 -23.78 51.41 21.52
C ALA A 25 -23.07 51.59 20.16
N VAL A 26 -22.34 52.69 19.97
CA VAL A 26 -21.64 52.99 18.70
C VAL A 26 -20.26 52.32 18.62
N VAL A 27 -19.58 52.07 19.75
CA VAL A 27 -18.29 51.36 19.78
C VAL A 27 -18.44 49.85 19.55
N SER A 28 -19.64 49.29 19.71
CA SER A 28 -19.88 47.84 19.56
C SER A 28 -20.08 47.37 18.11
N GLN A 29 -20.05 48.26 17.11
CA GLN A 29 -20.35 47.91 15.70
C GLN A 29 -19.13 47.86 14.77
N SER A 30 -17.91 47.96 15.28
CA SER A 30 -16.71 47.88 14.41
C SER A 30 -15.63 46.99 15.01
N THR A 31 -15.82 45.67 14.92
CA THR A 31 -14.72 44.73 14.64
C THR A 31 -15.26 43.42 14.06
N ASN A 32 -14.90 43.19 12.80
CA ASN A 32 -14.69 41.89 12.17
C ASN A 32 -15.87 40.88 12.15
N SER A 33 -16.69 41.02 11.10
CA SER A 33 -17.29 39.86 10.42
C SER A 33 -16.17 38.97 9.87
N SER A 34 -15.58 38.13 10.74
CA SER A 34 -14.71 37.05 10.29
C SER A 34 -15.59 35.91 9.79
N SER A 35 -15.56 35.75 8.47
CA SER A 35 -16.13 34.66 7.69
C SER A 35 -16.12 33.32 8.45
N LYS A 36 -17.28 32.84 8.89
CA LYS A 36 -17.46 31.41 9.24
C LYS A 36 -17.50 30.62 7.95
N LYS A 37 -16.35 30.52 7.28
CA LYS A 37 -16.09 29.51 6.26
C LYS A 37 -16.06 28.18 6.99
N GLY A 38 -17.18 27.46 6.97
CA GLY A 38 -17.20 26.06 7.35
C GLY A 38 -16.09 25.38 6.55
N ARG A 39 -15.03 24.95 7.24
CA ARG A 39 -14.03 24.10 6.62
C ARG A 39 -14.78 22.80 6.33
N ASN A 40 -15.16 22.58 5.08
CA ASN A 40 -15.45 21.24 4.60
C ASN A 40 -14.17 20.44 4.87
N ILE A 41 -14.21 19.56 5.86
CA ILE A 41 -13.11 18.67 6.19
C ILE A 41 -13.16 17.57 5.13
N THR A 42 -12.53 17.82 3.99
CA THR A 42 -12.18 16.75 3.06
C THR A 42 -10.91 16.13 3.61
N ILE A 43 -11.08 14.99 4.30
CA ILE A 43 -9.95 14.23 4.83
C ILE A 43 -9.15 13.68 3.64
N HIS A 44 -7.93 14.15 3.45
CA HIS A 44 -7.09 13.70 2.34
C HIS A 44 -6.40 12.39 2.73
N SER A 45 -6.69 11.30 2.00
CA SER A 45 -6.19 9.94 2.27
C SER A 45 -4.66 9.86 2.42
N SER A 46 -3.91 10.78 1.79
CA SER A 46 -2.45 10.87 1.88
C SER A 46 -1.92 11.25 3.27
N GLN A 47 -2.79 11.63 4.22
CA GLN A 47 -2.42 11.98 5.61
C GLN A 47 -2.84 10.89 6.62
N LEU A 48 -3.43 9.79 6.16
CA LEU A 48 -3.96 8.72 7.02
C LEU A 48 -3.32 7.38 6.66
N VAL A 49 -2.80 6.68 7.66
CA VAL A 49 -2.26 5.32 7.46
C VAL A 49 -3.42 4.33 7.41
N CYS A 50 -3.75 3.88 6.20
CA CYS A 50 -4.57 2.68 5.99
C CYS A 50 -3.83 1.78 4.99
N SER A 51 -3.54 0.54 5.40
CA SER A 51 -3.25 -0.63 4.55
C SER A 51 -2.81 -0.33 3.11
N LEU A 52 -1.59 0.14 2.92
CA LEU A 52 -0.96 0.11 1.60
C LEU A 52 -0.67 -1.35 1.22
N PRO A 53 -1.00 -1.80 -0.01
CA PRO A 53 -0.50 -3.07 -0.53
C PRO A 53 1.03 -3.12 -0.38
N GLY A 54 1.56 -4.24 0.12
CA GLY A 54 2.99 -4.45 0.22
C GLY A 54 3.68 -4.32 -1.15
N PRO A 55 4.99 -4.01 -1.18
CA PRO A 55 5.73 -3.98 -2.43
C PRO A 55 5.60 -5.34 -3.14
N ALA A 56 5.63 -5.32 -4.48
CA ALA A 56 5.60 -6.55 -5.27
C ALA A 56 6.76 -7.48 -4.84
N GLY A 57 6.47 -8.78 -4.73
CA GLY A 57 7.48 -9.78 -4.42
C GLY A 57 8.59 -9.82 -5.49
N PRO A 58 9.76 -10.38 -5.17
CA PRO A 58 10.84 -10.54 -6.15
C PRO A 58 10.37 -11.38 -7.34
N ALA A 59 10.93 -11.10 -8.53
CA ALA A 59 10.66 -11.89 -9.72
C ALA A 59 11.08 -13.35 -9.51
N GLY A 60 10.29 -14.29 -10.05
CA GLY A 60 10.63 -15.72 -10.01
C GLY A 60 11.92 -16.03 -10.76
N TYR A 61 12.53 -17.17 -10.46
CA TYR A 61 13.77 -17.58 -11.12
C TYR A 61 13.53 -17.90 -12.60
N PRO A 62 14.49 -17.61 -13.49
CA PRO A 62 14.43 -18.04 -14.88
C PRO A 62 14.34 -19.56 -14.99
N GLY A 63 13.49 -20.06 -15.90
CA GLY A 63 13.37 -21.50 -16.18
C GLY A 63 14.66 -22.11 -16.73
N ALA A 64 14.83 -23.42 -16.57
CA ALA A 64 16.02 -24.13 -17.03
C ALA A 64 16.17 -24.07 -18.56
N SER A 65 17.42 -24.02 -19.04
CA SER A 65 17.71 -24.07 -20.48
C SER A 65 17.33 -25.42 -21.07
N GLY A 66 16.72 -25.41 -22.26
CA GLY A 66 16.37 -26.63 -22.99
C GLY A 66 17.60 -27.44 -23.39
N SER A 67 17.46 -28.76 -23.46
CA SER A 67 18.56 -29.68 -23.82
C SER A 67 18.99 -29.52 -25.30
N PRO A 68 20.29 -29.70 -25.62
CA PRO A 68 20.76 -29.72 -27.01
C PRO A 68 20.04 -30.76 -27.87
N GLY A 69 19.80 -30.44 -29.14
CA GLY A 69 19.20 -31.36 -30.10
C GLY A 69 20.12 -32.54 -30.43
N ALA A 70 19.54 -33.70 -30.71
CA ALA A 70 20.29 -34.91 -31.08
C ALA A 70 21.08 -34.73 -32.39
N MET A 71 22.27 -35.33 -32.46
CA MET A 71 23.12 -35.35 -33.66
C MET A 71 22.43 -36.12 -34.80
N GLY A 72 22.46 -35.56 -36.01
CA GLY A 72 21.87 -36.18 -37.20
C GLY A 72 22.60 -37.47 -37.62
N PRO A 73 21.91 -38.38 -38.35
CA PRO A 73 22.51 -39.63 -38.82
C PRO A 73 23.61 -39.40 -39.87
N MET A 74 24.59 -40.31 -39.92
CA MET A 74 25.68 -40.28 -40.90
C MET A 74 25.14 -40.51 -42.34
N GLY A 75 25.66 -39.76 -43.31
CA GLY A 75 25.26 -39.88 -44.72
C GLY A 75 25.71 -41.22 -45.36
N PRO A 76 25.06 -41.66 -46.44
CA PRO A 76 25.39 -42.93 -47.10
C PRO A 76 26.78 -42.88 -47.82
N PRO A 77 27.43 -44.05 -48.02
CA PRO A 77 28.69 -44.13 -48.77
C PRO A 77 28.59 -43.62 -50.22
N GLY A 78 29.69 -43.10 -50.76
CA GLY A 78 29.80 -42.68 -52.15
C GLY A 78 29.70 -43.85 -53.14
N LYS A 79 29.25 -43.58 -54.37
CA LYS A 79 29.10 -44.60 -55.43
C LYS A 79 30.46 -44.93 -56.05
N ASP A 80 30.65 -46.19 -56.46
CA ASP A 80 31.88 -46.64 -57.13
C ASP A 80 32.07 -45.95 -58.49
N GLY A 81 33.33 -45.74 -58.89
CA GLY A 81 33.69 -45.13 -60.17
C GLY A 81 33.54 -46.10 -61.35
N PRO A 82 33.39 -45.59 -62.59
CA PRO A 82 33.29 -46.44 -63.78
C PRO A 82 34.62 -47.14 -64.11
N ASP A 83 34.54 -48.33 -64.71
CA ASP A 83 35.69 -49.13 -65.14
C ASP A 83 36.50 -48.44 -66.27
N GLY A 84 37.81 -48.66 -66.32
CA GLY A 84 38.71 -48.08 -67.32
C GLY A 84 38.61 -48.77 -68.69
N GLN A 85 38.89 -48.03 -69.79
CA GLN A 85 38.91 -48.57 -71.16
C GLN A 85 40.21 -49.36 -71.46
N ASP A 86 40.09 -50.43 -72.27
CA ASP A 86 41.19 -51.31 -72.70
C ASP A 86 42.20 -50.60 -73.63
N GLY A 87 43.49 -50.95 -73.53
CA GLY A 87 44.60 -50.36 -74.31
C GLY A 87 44.82 -50.99 -75.70
N GLU A 88 45.34 -50.21 -76.65
CA GLU A 88 45.61 -50.62 -78.05
C GLU A 88 46.83 -51.55 -78.23
N LYS A 89 46.83 -52.36 -79.31
CA LYS A 89 47.76 -53.47 -79.61
C LYS A 89 49.04 -52.99 -80.33
N GLY A 90 50.23 -53.45 -79.93
CA GLY A 90 51.53 -53.07 -80.53
C GLY A 90 51.91 -53.79 -81.84
N GLU A 91 52.70 -53.12 -82.70
CA GLU A 91 53.10 -53.51 -84.08
C GLU A 91 54.35 -54.44 -84.19
N LYS A 92 54.58 -55.01 -85.39
CA LYS A 92 55.50 -56.12 -85.73
C LYS A 92 56.91 -55.65 -86.16
N GLY A 93 57.98 -56.36 -85.78
CA GLY A 93 59.37 -56.04 -86.15
C GLY A 93 59.91 -56.68 -87.46
N ASP A 94 60.90 -56.01 -88.08
CA ASP A 94 61.42 -56.21 -89.45
C ASP A 94 62.54 -57.26 -89.65
N ARG A 95 62.87 -57.54 -90.93
CA ARG A 95 63.71 -58.64 -91.48
C ARG A 95 65.22 -58.30 -91.54
N GLY A 96 66.10 -59.29 -91.30
CA GLY A 96 67.57 -59.14 -91.40
C GLY A 96 68.22 -59.51 -92.75
N ASP A 97 69.40 -58.94 -93.01
CA ASP A 97 70.16 -58.88 -94.28
C ASP A 97 70.99 -60.14 -94.68
N PRO A 98 71.45 -60.27 -95.95
CA PRO A 98 72.03 -61.50 -96.53
C PRO A 98 73.55 -61.68 -96.31
N GLY A 99 74.02 -62.93 -96.14
CA GLY A 99 75.44 -63.29 -95.98
C GLY A 99 75.97 -64.39 -96.95
N ARG A 100 77.30 -64.33 -97.22
CA ARG A 100 78.16 -65.03 -98.21
C ARG A 100 78.23 -66.59 -98.16
N THR A 101 78.64 -67.18 -99.29
CA THR A 101 78.68 -68.61 -99.67
C THR A 101 79.71 -69.50 -98.94
N GLY A 102 79.29 -70.70 -98.49
CA GLY A 102 80.16 -71.86 -98.24
C GLY A 102 79.68 -72.91 -97.19
N ASN A 103 79.10 -74.03 -97.69
CA ASN A 103 78.79 -75.33 -97.05
C ASN A 103 77.70 -75.43 -95.93
N PRO A 104 76.94 -76.56 -95.86
CA PRO A 104 75.50 -76.53 -95.50
C PRO A 104 75.12 -76.62 -93.99
N GLY A 105 74.17 -75.79 -93.59
CA GLY A 105 72.98 -76.16 -92.78
C GLY A 105 73.03 -76.11 -91.24
N LYS A 106 72.62 -74.99 -90.63
CA LYS A 106 71.85 -74.95 -89.36
C LYS A 106 70.61 -74.04 -89.54
N PRO A 107 69.39 -74.48 -89.19
CA PRO A 107 68.17 -73.65 -89.29
C PRO A 107 68.21 -72.39 -88.41
N GLY A 108 67.58 -71.31 -88.89
CA GLY A 108 67.63 -69.96 -88.31
C GLY A 108 66.99 -69.81 -86.93
N VAL A 109 67.49 -68.83 -86.17
CA VAL A 109 67.00 -68.50 -84.81
C VAL A 109 65.67 -67.74 -84.92
N LYS A 110 64.65 -68.22 -84.18
CA LYS A 110 63.31 -67.62 -84.07
C LYS A 110 63.41 -66.21 -83.46
N GLY A 111 62.70 -65.23 -84.03
CA GLY A 111 62.66 -63.85 -83.54
C GLY A 111 62.16 -63.74 -82.09
N ARG A 112 62.65 -62.73 -81.35
CA ARG A 112 62.23 -62.46 -79.97
C ARG A 112 60.76 -61.99 -79.94
N GLU A 113 60.04 -62.44 -78.92
CA GLU A 113 58.63 -62.13 -78.64
C GLU A 113 58.45 -60.63 -78.33
N GLY A 114 57.33 -60.04 -78.80
CA GLY A 114 57.01 -58.63 -78.61
C GLY A 114 56.76 -58.26 -77.13
N VAL A 115 57.04 -57.02 -76.76
CA VAL A 115 56.89 -56.52 -75.38
C VAL A 115 55.40 -56.40 -75.02
N ILE A 116 54.99 -56.96 -73.88
CA ILE A 116 53.63 -56.81 -73.32
C ILE A 116 53.35 -55.33 -73.03
N GLY A 117 52.21 -54.80 -73.48
CA GLY A 117 51.77 -53.43 -73.22
C GLY A 117 51.63 -53.13 -71.72
N LYS A 118 51.89 -51.88 -71.30
CA LYS A 118 51.79 -51.46 -69.89
C LYS A 118 50.34 -51.55 -69.40
N ALA A 119 50.14 -52.01 -68.16
CA ALA A 119 48.82 -52.01 -67.52
C ALA A 119 48.22 -50.59 -67.44
N GLY A 120 46.93 -50.47 -67.71
CA GLY A 120 46.20 -49.19 -67.62
C GLY A 120 46.23 -48.57 -66.21
N PRO A 121 46.10 -47.24 -66.08
CA PRO A 121 46.12 -46.57 -64.78
C PRO A 121 44.92 -46.98 -63.91
N ARG A 122 45.14 -47.08 -62.58
CA ARG A 122 44.09 -47.38 -61.59
C ARG A 122 43.04 -46.26 -61.59
N GLY A 123 41.74 -46.62 -61.64
CA GLY A 123 40.62 -45.66 -61.62
C GLY A 123 40.67 -44.69 -60.42
N LEU A 124 40.12 -43.48 -60.62
CA LEU A 124 40.10 -42.41 -59.63
C LEU A 124 39.25 -42.79 -58.40
N LYS A 125 39.69 -42.38 -57.20
CA LYS A 125 38.98 -42.61 -55.93
C LYS A 125 37.63 -41.88 -55.96
N GLY A 126 36.54 -42.59 -55.62
CA GLY A 126 35.18 -42.03 -55.61
C GLY A 126 35.04 -40.76 -54.75
N LEU A 127 34.11 -39.89 -55.12
CA LEU A 127 33.86 -38.60 -54.46
C LEU A 127 33.38 -38.82 -53.00
N ARG A 128 33.87 -37.99 -52.07
CA ARG A 128 33.44 -38.01 -50.65
C ARG A 128 31.94 -37.68 -50.57
N GLY A 129 31.18 -38.50 -49.84
CA GLY A 129 29.75 -38.28 -49.64
C GLY A 129 29.44 -36.91 -49.02
N THR A 130 28.25 -36.37 -49.31
CA THR A 130 27.80 -35.05 -48.83
C THR A 130 27.63 -35.03 -47.30
N PRO A 131 27.84 -33.87 -46.62
CA PRO A 131 27.60 -33.75 -45.17
C PRO A 131 26.15 -34.12 -44.80
N GLY A 132 25.97 -34.75 -43.64
CA GLY A 132 24.65 -35.11 -43.11
C GLY A 132 23.79 -33.87 -42.79
N VAL A 133 22.47 -34.06 -42.76
CA VAL A 133 21.50 -32.98 -42.48
C VAL A 133 21.62 -32.50 -41.03
N ALA A 134 21.52 -31.19 -40.80
CA ALA A 134 21.60 -30.59 -39.47
C ALA A 134 20.52 -31.17 -38.52
N GLY A 135 20.92 -31.43 -37.27
CA GLY A 135 20.02 -31.95 -36.23
C GLY A 135 18.84 -31.02 -35.93
N LYS A 136 17.75 -31.56 -35.39
CA LYS A 136 16.55 -30.78 -35.04
C LYS A 136 16.85 -29.80 -33.90
N GLN A 137 16.24 -28.61 -33.95
CA GLN A 137 16.35 -27.59 -32.90
C GLN A 137 15.85 -28.16 -31.55
N GLY A 138 16.60 -27.90 -30.48
CA GLY A 138 16.23 -28.31 -29.12
C GLY A 138 14.91 -27.70 -28.66
N THR A 139 14.26 -28.34 -27.68
CA THR A 139 12.98 -27.87 -27.13
C THR A 139 13.14 -26.56 -26.38
N LYS A 140 12.11 -25.70 -26.40
CA LYS A 140 12.07 -24.46 -25.62
C LYS A 140 12.11 -24.81 -24.13
N GLY A 141 12.92 -24.07 -23.36
CA GLY A 141 13.00 -24.22 -21.89
C GLY A 141 11.65 -23.96 -21.22
N GLU A 142 11.51 -24.46 -19.99
CA GLU A 142 10.28 -24.33 -19.20
C GLU A 142 10.00 -22.86 -18.82
N VAL A 143 8.72 -22.54 -18.60
CA VAL A 143 8.30 -21.22 -18.11
C VAL A 143 8.79 -21.10 -16.67
N GLY A 144 9.47 -19.99 -16.34
CA GLY A 144 9.95 -19.73 -14.99
C GLY A 144 8.82 -19.64 -13.96
N ASP A 145 9.14 -19.89 -12.70
CA ASP A 145 8.16 -19.93 -11.62
C ASP A 145 7.45 -18.58 -11.44
N MET A 146 6.18 -18.62 -11.04
CA MET A 146 5.45 -17.43 -10.63
C MET A 146 6.13 -16.83 -9.40
N GLY A 147 6.39 -15.52 -9.43
CA GLY A 147 6.98 -14.80 -8.30
C GLY A 147 6.15 -14.99 -7.02
N GLN A 148 6.80 -15.07 -5.87
CA GLN A 148 6.11 -15.24 -4.60
C GLN A 148 5.14 -14.06 -4.37
N GLN A 149 3.95 -14.37 -3.82
CA GLN A 149 3.05 -13.34 -3.34
C GLN A 149 3.81 -12.47 -2.33
N GLY A 150 3.80 -11.15 -2.56
CA GLY A 150 4.42 -10.20 -1.64
C GLY A 150 3.91 -10.43 -0.22
N ALA A 151 4.79 -10.33 0.77
CA ALA A 151 4.37 -10.38 2.17
C ALA A 151 3.24 -9.36 2.39
N PRO A 152 2.23 -9.67 3.24
CA PRO A 152 1.27 -8.66 3.68
C PRO A 152 2.03 -7.39 4.03
N GLY A 153 1.64 -6.26 3.44
CA GLY A 153 2.25 -4.97 3.77
C GLY A 153 2.26 -4.85 5.28
N GLY A 154 3.46 -4.73 5.86
CA GLY A 154 3.59 -4.58 7.30
C GLY A 154 2.85 -3.31 7.69
N CYS A 155 1.62 -3.45 8.18
CA CYS A 155 1.11 -2.46 9.09
C CYS A 155 1.98 -2.61 10.34
N ASN A 156 3.08 -1.87 10.36
CA ASN A 156 3.52 -1.29 11.61
C ASN A 156 2.44 -0.25 11.96
N CYS A 157 1.23 -0.71 12.29
CA CYS A 157 0.49 -0.06 13.35
C CYS A 157 1.43 -0.24 14.54
N GLY A 158 2.38 0.69 14.66
CA GLY A 158 3.26 0.79 15.79
C GLY A 158 2.36 0.58 16.99
N SER A 159 2.78 -0.31 17.87
CA SER A 159 2.16 -0.61 19.16
C SER A 159 2.01 0.62 20.07
N THR A 160 2.13 1.83 19.52
CA THR A 160 2.37 3.10 20.19
C THR A 160 1.17 4.06 20.15
N ALA A 161 0.32 4.04 19.12
CA ALA A 161 -0.78 5.01 19.01
C ALA A 161 -2.17 4.39 19.25
N ARG A 162 -2.45 3.97 20.48
CA ARG A 162 -3.78 3.51 20.92
C ARG A 162 -4.39 4.52 21.88
N SER A 163 -5.61 4.95 21.60
CA SER A 163 -6.37 5.86 22.44
C SER A 163 -7.85 5.56 22.27
N ALA A 164 -8.47 4.97 23.30
CA ALA A 164 -9.87 4.63 23.27
C ALA A 164 -10.43 4.58 24.69
N PHE A 165 -11.65 5.06 24.88
CA PHE A 165 -12.36 4.92 26.13
C PHE A 165 -13.84 4.62 25.87
N SER A 166 -14.45 3.90 26.79
CA SER A 166 -15.89 3.70 26.87
C SER A 166 -16.26 3.69 28.35
N VAL A 167 -17.18 4.57 28.73
CA VAL A 167 -17.54 4.82 30.12
C VAL A 167 -19.04 4.96 30.27
N ALA A 168 -19.54 4.59 31.44
CA ALA A 168 -20.95 4.64 31.79
C ALA A 168 -21.18 5.48 33.06
N VAL A 169 -22.36 6.09 33.14
CA VAL A 169 -22.80 6.76 34.37
C VAL A 169 -23.18 5.72 35.43
N THR A 170 -23.15 6.11 36.70
CA THR A 170 -23.67 5.29 37.80
C THR A 170 -24.68 6.03 38.67
N LYS A 171 -25.13 7.21 38.22
CA LYS A 171 -26.05 8.09 38.93
C LYS A 171 -26.90 8.86 37.93
N SER A 172 -28.20 8.92 38.19
CA SER A 172 -29.13 9.79 37.47
C SER A 172 -28.90 11.26 37.82
N TYR A 173 -29.34 12.15 36.94
CA TYR A 173 -29.42 13.59 37.20
C TYR A 173 -28.09 14.23 37.66
N PRO A 174 -27.00 14.12 36.86
CA PRO A 174 -25.72 14.76 37.17
C PRO A 174 -25.85 16.29 37.27
N LYS A 175 -24.90 16.95 37.91
CA LYS A 175 -24.93 18.42 38.04
C LYS A 175 -24.97 19.10 36.68
N GLU A 176 -25.92 20.01 36.49
CA GLU A 176 -26.07 20.80 35.28
C GLU A 176 -24.92 21.81 35.11
N ARG A 177 -24.65 22.24 33.87
CA ARG A 177 -23.59 23.20 33.50
C ARG A 177 -22.17 22.79 33.89
N MET A 178 -21.97 21.53 34.27
CA MET A 178 -20.68 20.94 34.60
C MET A 178 -20.44 19.70 33.73
N PRO A 179 -19.18 19.30 33.50
CA PRO A 179 -18.88 18.02 32.85
C PRO A 179 -19.55 16.86 33.59
N ILE A 180 -20.25 16.01 32.85
CA ILE A 180 -20.86 14.79 33.37
C ILE A 180 -19.74 13.80 33.68
N ARG A 181 -19.75 13.26 34.90
CA ARG A 181 -18.76 12.29 35.35
C ARG A 181 -19.28 10.88 35.11
N PHE A 182 -18.71 10.20 34.12
CA PHE A 182 -18.94 8.79 33.88
C PHE A 182 -17.94 7.99 34.73
N SER A 183 -18.42 7.49 35.87
CA SER A 183 -17.60 6.86 36.91
C SER A 183 -17.29 5.39 36.64
N ARG A 184 -18.11 4.70 35.84
CA ARG A 184 -17.90 3.27 35.51
C ARG A 184 -17.09 3.17 34.24
N ILE A 185 -15.87 2.63 34.34
CA ILE A 185 -15.00 2.40 33.19
C ILE A 185 -15.35 1.05 32.57
N LEU A 186 -15.67 1.03 31.27
CA LEU A 186 -15.80 -0.18 30.47
C LEU A 186 -14.49 -0.45 29.70
N LEU A 187 -13.85 0.61 29.20
CA LEU A 187 -12.55 0.62 28.53
C LEU A 187 -11.88 1.98 28.77
N ASN A 188 -10.56 2.02 28.98
CA ASN A 188 -9.78 3.26 29.05
C ASN A 188 -8.33 3.03 28.58
N GLU A 189 -8.18 2.62 27.33
CA GLU A 189 -6.88 2.38 26.70
C GLU A 189 -6.09 3.71 26.60
N GLY A 190 -4.88 3.71 27.16
CA GLY A 190 -4.03 4.90 27.28
C GLY A 190 -4.33 5.79 28.49
N ASN A 191 -5.35 5.47 29.31
CA ASN A 191 -5.75 6.28 30.46
C ASN A 191 -6.08 7.75 30.11
N HIS A 192 -6.58 7.99 28.90
CA HIS A 192 -6.85 9.34 28.39
C HIS A 192 -8.20 9.90 28.86
N TYR A 193 -9.10 9.07 29.42
CA TYR A 193 -10.31 9.53 30.10
C TYR A 193 -10.10 9.65 31.60
N ASN A 194 -10.44 10.81 32.17
CA ASN A 194 -10.38 11.08 33.60
C ASN A 194 -11.78 11.07 34.22
N THR A 195 -12.05 10.05 35.05
CA THR A 195 -13.34 9.85 35.73
C THR A 195 -13.67 10.92 36.78
N THR A 196 -12.66 11.58 37.34
CA THR A 196 -12.86 12.65 38.34
C THR A 196 -13.30 13.95 37.67
N SER A 197 -12.75 14.27 36.50
CA SER A 197 -13.13 15.47 35.74
C SER A 197 -14.31 15.23 34.79
N GLY A 198 -14.54 13.98 34.37
CA GLY A 198 -15.53 13.63 33.34
C GLY A 198 -15.06 13.90 31.91
N LYS A 199 -13.76 14.13 31.72
CA LYS A 199 -13.19 14.59 30.44
C LYS A 199 -12.24 13.58 29.84
N PHE A 200 -12.31 13.46 28.52
CA PHE A 200 -11.24 12.90 27.71
C PHE A 200 -10.19 13.98 27.42
N VAL A 201 -8.91 13.63 27.57
CA VAL A 201 -7.76 14.50 27.25
C VAL A 201 -6.94 13.82 26.16
N CYS A 202 -6.86 14.46 25.00
CA CYS A 202 -6.13 13.94 23.86
C CYS A 202 -4.63 13.87 24.14
N ALA A 203 -4.06 12.67 24.18
CA ALA A 203 -2.60 12.49 24.25
C ALA A 203 -1.94 12.34 22.88
N ILE A 204 -2.68 11.76 21.92
CA ILE A 204 -2.22 11.45 20.57
C ILE A 204 -3.02 12.31 19.58
N PRO A 205 -2.40 13.28 18.89
CA PRO A 205 -3.08 14.09 17.89
C PRO A 205 -3.54 13.23 16.71
N GLY A 206 -4.73 13.54 16.19
CA GLY A 206 -5.34 12.75 15.14
C GLY A 206 -6.85 12.92 15.01
N VAL A 207 -7.46 12.03 14.24
CA VAL A 207 -8.90 12.00 13.98
C VAL A 207 -9.58 11.01 14.92
N TYR A 208 -10.53 11.49 15.72
CA TYR A 208 -11.27 10.73 16.71
C TYR A 208 -12.74 10.63 16.36
N TYR A 209 -13.34 9.48 16.65
CA TYR A 209 -14.78 9.29 16.67
C TYR A 209 -15.28 9.37 18.10
N PHE A 210 -16.37 10.09 18.34
CA PHE A 210 -17.07 10.14 19.62
C PHE A 210 -18.53 9.78 19.42
N THR A 211 -19.07 8.99 20.33
CA THR A 211 -20.48 8.63 20.39
C THR A 211 -20.96 8.57 21.83
N TYR A 212 -22.24 8.84 22.04
CA TYR A 212 -22.90 8.66 23.32
C TYR A 212 -24.33 8.18 23.11
N ASP A 213 -24.79 7.38 24.07
CA ASP A 213 -26.12 6.81 24.12
C ASP A 213 -26.66 7.07 25.52
N ILE A 214 -27.70 7.88 25.63
CA ILE A 214 -28.20 8.40 26.91
C ILE A 214 -29.64 7.98 27.10
N THR A 215 -29.91 7.17 28.12
CA THR A 215 -31.26 6.91 28.58
C THR A 215 -31.79 8.11 29.34
N LEU A 216 -33.02 8.53 29.03
CA LEU A 216 -33.69 9.64 29.70
C LEU A 216 -35.03 9.24 30.31
N ALA A 217 -35.34 9.80 31.48
CA ALA A 217 -36.55 9.52 32.24
C ALA A 217 -37.01 10.75 33.04
N ASN A 218 -38.33 10.92 33.18
CA ASN A 218 -39.03 11.94 34.00
C ASN A 218 -38.84 13.42 33.58
N LYS A 219 -37.75 13.78 32.89
CA LYS A 219 -37.46 15.14 32.43
C LYS A 219 -36.95 15.11 30.98
N HIS A 220 -37.06 16.25 30.30
CA HIS A 220 -36.42 16.46 29.01
C HIS A 220 -34.90 16.46 29.13
N LEU A 221 -34.20 16.16 28.05
CA LEU A 221 -32.74 16.10 27.99
C LEU A 221 -32.19 17.15 27.04
N ALA A 222 -31.24 17.96 27.50
CA ALA A 222 -30.42 18.83 26.66
C ALA A 222 -28.93 18.62 26.97
N ILE A 223 -28.31 17.70 26.23
CA ILE A 223 -26.91 17.30 26.40
C ILE A 223 -26.07 17.76 25.22
N GLY A 224 -24.85 18.23 25.49
CA GLY A 224 -23.94 18.68 24.45
C GLY A 224 -22.57 18.04 24.57
N LEU A 225 -22.00 17.69 23.41
CA LEU A 225 -20.60 17.33 23.28
C LEU A 225 -19.77 18.59 23.10
N VAL A 226 -18.81 18.77 24.00
CA VAL A 226 -18.00 19.97 24.11
C VAL A 226 -16.55 19.63 23.80
N HIS A 227 -15.92 20.42 22.93
CA HIS A 227 -14.49 20.38 22.63
C HIS A 227 -13.90 21.75 22.97
N ASN A 228 -12.95 21.79 23.91
CA ASN A 228 -12.29 23.02 24.39
C ASN A 228 -13.27 24.17 24.71
N GLY A 229 -14.41 23.85 25.33
CA GLY A 229 -15.42 24.82 25.75
C GLY A 229 -16.45 25.19 24.66
N GLN A 230 -16.29 24.69 23.43
CA GLN A 230 -17.26 24.90 22.35
C GLN A 230 -18.13 23.67 22.12
N TYR A 231 -19.45 23.86 22.01
CA TYR A 231 -20.37 22.79 21.64
C TYR A 231 -20.16 22.37 20.18
N LYS A 232 -19.89 21.09 19.97
CA LYS A 232 -19.81 20.45 18.64
C LYS A 232 -21.11 19.74 18.28
N ILE A 233 -21.76 19.13 19.27
CA ILE A 233 -23.10 18.55 19.15
C ILE A 233 -23.98 19.13 20.26
N LYS A 234 -25.24 19.41 19.95
CA LYS A 234 -26.30 19.63 20.94
C LYS A 234 -27.44 18.68 20.61
N THR A 235 -27.71 17.75 21.52
CA THR A 235 -28.80 16.79 21.41
C THR A 235 -29.91 17.21 22.36
N PHE A 236 -31.12 17.28 21.83
CA PHE A 236 -32.33 17.58 22.58
C PHE A 236 -33.29 16.40 22.44
N ASP A 237 -33.87 15.99 23.55
CA ASP A 237 -34.91 14.96 23.56
C ASP A 237 -36.02 15.34 24.54
N ALA A 238 -37.27 15.24 24.07
CA ALA A 238 -38.45 15.65 24.79
C ALA A 238 -39.15 14.44 25.39
N ASN A 239 -38.91 14.18 26.67
CA ASN A 239 -39.62 13.13 27.38
C ASN A 239 -41.12 13.46 27.59
N THR A 240 -42.01 12.51 27.27
CA THR A 240 -43.47 12.60 27.47
C THR A 240 -44.02 11.76 28.63
N GLY A 241 -43.15 11.21 29.48
CA GLY A 241 -43.50 10.38 30.64
C GLY A 241 -43.00 8.93 30.55
N ASN A 242 -42.34 8.57 29.46
CA ASN A 242 -41.75 7.24 29.23
C ASN A 242 -40.22 7.28 29.36
N HIS A 243 -39.58 6.14 29.09
CA HIS A 243 -38.13 6.06 28.93
C HIS A 243 -37.77 6.14 27.45
N ASP A 244 -36.91 7.09 27.10
CA ASP A 244 -36.39 7.26 25.74
C ASP A 244 -34.87 7.15 25.73
N VAL A 245 -34.28 7.02 24.54
CA VAL A 245 -32.83 6.98 24.34
C VAL A 245 -32.45 8.04 23.32
N ALA A 246 -31.56 8.93 23.74
CA ALA A 246 -30.99 9.97 22.90
C ALA A 246 -29.51 9.67 22.63
N SER A 247 -29.14 9.65 21.35
CA SER A 247 -27.78 9.39 20.93
C SER A 247 -27.21 10.53 20.09
N GLY A 248 -25.88 10.63 20.05
CA GLY A 248 -25.20 11.58 19.19
C GLY A 248 -23.78 11.12 18.91
N SER A 249 -23.32 11.34 17.68
CA SER A 249 -21.95 10.99 17.28
C SER A 249 -21.35 12.02 16.33
N THR A 250 -20.02 12.13 16.36
CA THR A 250 -19.28 13.00 15.45
C THR A 250 -17.83 12.56 15.33
N VAL A 251 -17.17 13.07 14.29
CA VAL A 251 -15.73 12.93 14.07
C VAL A 251 -15.08 14.27 14.34
N LEU A 252 -14.03 14.29 15.16
CA LEU A 252 -13.25 15.48 15.48
C LEU A 252 -11.77 15.23 15.21
N GLN A 253 -11.08 16.22 14.64
CA GLN A 253 -9.63 16.25 14.66
C GLN A 253 -9.17 16.97 15.93
N LEU A 254 -8.33 16.29 16.72
CA LEU A 254 -7.85 16.76 18.00
C LEU A 254 -6.34 16.97 17.97
N GLN A 255 -5.90 18.02 18.65
CA GLN A 255 -4.50 18.27 18.95
C GLN A 255 -4.14 17.73 20.34
N GLN A 256 -2.85 17.61 20.64
CA GLN A 256 -2.41 17.19 21.97
C GLN A 256 -2.94 18.15 23.06
N ALA A 257 -3.37 17.58 24.18
CA ALA A 257 -4.02 18.24 25.32
C ALA A 257 -5.44 18.80 25.07
N ASP A 258 -6.01 18.65 23.88
CA ASP A 258 -7.42 18.97 23.65
C ASP A 258 -8.34 18.16 24.55
N GLN A 259 -9.40 18.81 25.05
CA GLN A 259 -10.35 18.20 25.98
C GLN A 259 -11.72 18.03 25.32
N VAL A 260 -12.31 16.84 25.50
CA VAL A 260 -13.65 16.51 25.03
C VAL A 260 -14.49 15.94 26.18
N TRP A 261 -15.73 16.42 26.34
CA TRP A 261 -16.64 15.93 27.38
C TRP A 261 -18.11 16.15 27.02
N LEU A 262 -19.00 15.55 27.81
CA LEU A 262 -20.44 15.81 27.77
C LEU A 262 -20.87 16.67 28.93
N GLN A 263 -21.80 17.59 28.69
CA GLN A 263 -22.44 18.37 29.75
C GLN A 263 -23.90 18.68 29.43
N ILE A 264 -24.72 18.77 30.47
CA ILE A 264 -26.07 19.33 30.37
C ILE A 264 -25.95 20.85 30.30
N PHE A 265 -26.42 21.45 29.20
CA PHE A 265 -26.21 22.89 28.95
C PHE A 265 -27.42 23.77 29.22
N TYR A 266 -28.61 23.17 29.33
CA TYR A 266 -29.85 23.87 29.59
C TYR A 266 -30.35 23.55 31.00
N SER A 267 -30.82 24.57 31.71
CA SER A 267 -31.32 24.40 33.07
C SER A 267 -32.62 23.60 33.07
N GLU A 268 -32.82 22.74 34.08
CA GLU A 268 -34.02 21.90 34.25
C GLU A 268 -34.26 20.82 33.19
N GLN A 269 -33.43 20.76 32.14
CA GLN A 269 -33.48 19.73 31.09
C GLN A 269 -32.40 18.66 31.32
N ASN A 270 -32.43 18.10 32.52
CA ASN A 270 -31.57 17.02 32.95
C ASN A 270 -32.38 15.74 33.11
N GLY A 271 -32.71 15.11 31.99
CA GLY A 271 -33.43 13.84 31.94
C GLY A 271 -32.56 12.60 32.13
N LEU A 272 -31.23 12.75 32.19
CA LEU A 272 -30.30 11.63 32.19
C LEU A 272 -30.59 10.68 33.35
N PHE A 273 -30.86 9.43 33.01
CA PHE A 273 -31.30 8.40 33.93
C PHE A 273 -30.36 7.19 33.94
N PHE A 274 -30.23 6.59 35.12
CA PHE A 274 -29.47 5.38 35.37
C PHE A 274 -30.21 4.49 36.37
N ASP A 275 -30.31 3.23 36.01
CA ASP A 275 -30.79 2.13 36.83
C ASP A 275 -29.82 0.94 36.65
N PRO A 276 -29.26 0.39 37.76
CA PRO A 276 -28.23 -0.64 37.70
C PRO A 276 -28.69 -1.98 37.11
N PHE A 277 -29.99 -2.21 36.93
CA PHE A 277 -30.52 -3.50 36.46
C PHE A 277 -30.84 -3.53 34.97
N TRP A 278 -31.24 -2.41 34.37
CA TRP A 278 -31.81 -2.44 33.01
C TRP A 278 -31.49 -1.22 32.12
N THR A 279 -30.71 -0.24 32.60
CA THR A 279 -30.31 0.90 31.75
C THR A 279 -28.83 1.22 31.91
N ASP A 280 -28.19 1.66 30.82
CA ASP A 280 -26.85 2.24 30.86
C ASP A 280 -26.87 3.50 29.96
N SER A 281 -26.31 4.61 30.47
CA SER A 281 -25.99 5.77 29.63
C SER A 281 -24.48 5.84 29.45
N THR A 282 -24.02 5.80 28.20
CA THR A 282 -22.61 5.61 27.85
C THR A 282 -22.04 6.78 27.06
N PHE A 283 -20.73 6.95 27.17
CA PHE A 283 -19.94 7.86 26.36
C PHE A 283 -18.66 7.15 25.93
N THR A 284 -18.43 7.12 24.62
CA THR A 284 -17.35 6.37 23.99
C THR A 284 -16.60 7.27 23.02
N GLY A 285 -15.28 7.12 22.96
CA GLY A 285 -14.47 7.76 21.95
C GLY A 285 -13.18 7.01 21.68
N PHE A 286 -12.74 7.01 20.42
CA PHE A 286 -11.53 6.32 20.02
C PHE A 286 -10.84 7.00 18.84
N LEU A 287 -9.52 6.84 18.78
CA LEU A 287 -8.66 7.27 17.70
C LEU A 287 -8.93 6.42 16.45
N ILE A 288 -9.26 7.06 15.34
CA ILE A 288 -9.40 6.42 14.03
C ILE A 288 -8.04 6.46 13.31
N TYR A 289 -7.44 7.66 13.25
CA TYR A 289 -6.17 7.88 12.56
C TYR A 289 -5.28 8.81 13.36
N ALA A 290 -4.06 8.37 13.67
CA ALA A 290 -3.04 9.22 14.28
C ALA A 290 -2.41 10.14 13.22
N ASP A 291 -2.04 11.36 13.61
CA ASP A 291 -1.28 12.26 12.74
C ASP A 291 0.12 11.67 12.46
N GLN A 292 0.52 11.65 11.19
CA GLN A 292 1.74 10.95 10.76
C GLN A 292 3.04 11.59 11.29
N ASP A 293 3.06 12.91 11.46
CA ASP A 293 4.20 13.62 12.04
C ASP A 293 4.48 13.18 13.48
N PHE A 294 3.42 12.92 14.27
CA PHE A 294 3.54 12.43 15.63
C PHE A 294 4.14 11.02 15.68
N LEU A 295 3.72 10.13 14.77
CA LEU A 295 4.29 8.77 14.67
C LEU A 295 5.77 8.81 14.27
N ASN A 296 6.12 9.64 13.30
CA ASN A 296 7.51 9.79 12.85
C ASN A 296 8.44 10.29 13.98
N GLU A 297 7.96 11.19 14.84
CA GLU A 297 8.73 11.64 16.01
C GLU A 297 8.86 10.55 17.08
N ALA A 298 7.80 9.78 17.32
CA ALA A 298 7.82 8.67 18.27
C ALA A 298 8.83 7.59 17.85
N ASP A 299 8.86 7.24 16.56
CA ASP A 299 9.80 6.25 16.01
C ASP A 299 11.26 6.74 16.10
N LYS A 300 11.51 8.03 15.84
CA LYS A 300 12.84 8.63 16.03
C LYS A 300 13.32 8.53 17.48
N LYS A 301 12.45 8.80 18.46
CA LYS A 301 12.78 8.69 19.89
C LYS A 301 13.04 7.24 20.30
N ALA A 302 12.21 6.30 19.83
CA ALA A 302 12.38 4.88 20.13
C ALA A 302 13.72 4.33 19.59
N ASN A 303 14.10 4.72 18.36
CA ASN A 303 15.36 4.30 17.76
C ASN A 303 16.59 4.94 18.44
N ALA A 304 16.50 6.22 18.84
CA ALA A 304 17.58 6.89 19.56
C ALA A 304 17.88 6.29 20.95
N GLN A 305 16.91 5.58 21.53
CA GLN A 305 17.01 4.97 22.86
C GLN A 305 17.45 3.49 22.81
N ALA A 306 17.47 2.89 21.61
CA ALA A 306 18.02 1.56 21.36
C ALA A 306 19.53 1.57 21.04
N ASP A 307 20.07 2.73 20.63
CA ASP A 307 21.49 2.94 20.32
C ASP A 307 22.31 3.51 21.51
N SER A 308 21.71 3.63 22.70
CA SER A 308 22.32 4.12 23.95
C SER A 308 22.39 3.06 25.03
#